data_AF-A0A4S2HAH4-F1
#
_entry.id   AF-A0A4S2HAH4-F1
#
_cell.length_a   1.000
_cell.length_b   1.000
_cell.length_c   1.000
_cell.angle_alpha   90.00
_cell.angle_beta   90.00
_cell.angle_gamma   90.00
#
_symmetry.space_group_name_H-M   'P 1'
#
loop_
_entity.id
_entity.type
_entity.pdbx_description
1 polymer ?
#
loop_
_entity_poly.entity_id
_entity_poly.type
_entity_poly.pdbx_seq_one_letter_code
_entity_poly.pdbx_strand_id
1 'polypeptide(L)' 'MMRIRLILMAASACLASLGVFAGAFGFANGTLDQAIAFAWPGLGAALALIMVMPSRTQD' A
#
# COMPACT_ATOMS: atom_id res chain seq x y z
N MET A 1 -15.72 -11.68 9.97
CA MET A 1 -14.30 -11.56 10.31
C MET A 1 -13.37 -11.92 9.14
N MET A 2 -13.35 -13.18 8.65
CA MET A 2 -12.40 -13.60 7.60
C MET A 2 -12.57 -12.88 6.24
N ARG A 3 -13.80 -12.61 5.79
CA ARG A 3 -14.06 -11.85 4.56
C ARG A 3 -13.51 -10.43 4.60
N ILE A 4 -13.76 -9.71 5.69
CA ILE A 4 -13.25 -8.33 5.91
C ILE A 4 -11.72 -8.33 5.92
N ARG A 5 -11.11 -9.32 6.56
CA ARG A 5 -9.67 -9.48 6.60
C ARG A 5 -9.05 -9.66 5.21
N LEU A 6 -9.67 -10.49 4.36
CA LEU A 6 -9.24 -10.68 2.97
C LEU A 6 -9.39 -9.39 2.15
N ILE A 7 -10.49 -8.65 2.35
CA ILE A 7 -10.70 -7.35 1.69
C ILE A 7 -9.62 -6.35 2.10
N LEU A 8 -9.29 -6.26 3.38
CA LEU A 8 -8.24 -5.37 3.90
C LEU A 8 -6.84 -5.75 3.37
N MET A 9 -6.54 -7.05 3.29
CA MET A 9 -5.29 -7.52 2.67
C MET A 9 -5.21 -7.18 1.19
N ALA A 10 -6.29 -7.40 0.43
CA ALA A 10 -6.34 -7.08 -1.00
C ALA A 10 -6.19 -5.57 -1.24
N ALA A 11 -6.88 -4.74 -0.44
CA ALA A 11 -6.76 -3.29 -0.51
C ALA A 11 -5.35 -2.80 -0.16
N SER A 12 -4.71 -3.38 0.86
CA SER A 12 -3.33 -3.06 1.25
C SER A 12 -2.34 -3.43 0.14
N ALA A 13 -2.47 -4.63 -0.43
CA ALA A 13 -1.65 -5.05 -1.56
C ALA A 13 -1.84 -4.16 -2.80
N CYS A 14 -3.08 -3.72 -3.07
CA CYS A 14 -3.38 -2.79 -4.15
C CYS A 14 -2.71 -1.43 -3.93
N LEU A 15 -2.83 -0.84 -2.73
CA LEU A 15 -2.19 0.42 -2.37
C LEU A 15 -0.66 0.36 -2.49
N ALA A 16 -0.04 -0.73 -2.03
CA ALA A 16 1.39 -0.94 -2.15
C ALA A 16 1.82 -1.03 -3.62
N SER A 17 1.07 -1.81 -4.43
CA SER A 17 1.35 -1.99 -5.86
C SER A 17 1.23 -0.67 -6.63
N LEU A 18 0.18 0.11 -6.34
CA LEU A 18 -0.01 1.43 -6.96
C LEU A 18 1.07 2.42 -6.57
N GLY A 19 1.51 2.45 -5.30
CA GLY A 19 2.61 3.29 -4.85
C GLY A 19 3.92 2.96 -5.57
N VAL A 20 4.28 1.66 -5.60
CA VAL A 20 5.48 1.20 -6.31
C VAL A 20 5.40 1.50 -7.80
N PHE A 21 4.25 1.26 -8.43
CA PHE A 21 4.03 1.55 -9.84
C PHE A 21 4.18 3.05 -10.15
N ALA A 22 3.54 3.92 -9.37
CA ALA A 22 3.65 5.37 -9.55
C ALA A 22 5.09 5.87 -9.37
N GLY A 23 5.81 5.32 -8.39
CA GLY A 23 7.24 5.60 -8.20
C GLY A 23 8.09 5.14 -9.39
N ALA A 24 7.91 3.90 -9.84
CA ALA A 24 8.63 3.35 -10.98
C ALA A 24 8.33 4.14 -12.27
N PHE A 25 7.07 4.55 -12.47
CA PHE A 25 6.67 5.38 -13.59
C PHE A 25 7.32 6.76 -13.54
N GLY A 26 7.33 7.44 -12.38
CA GLY A 26 8.03 8.71 -12.23
C GLY A 26 9.54 8.57 -12.50
N PHE A 27 10.16 7.51 -12.00
CA PHE A 27 11.57 7.23 -12.26
C PHE A 27 11.87 7.01 -13.75
N ALA A 28 11.03 6.25 -14.44
CA ALA A 28 11.14 6.00 -15.88
C ALA A 28 11.00 7.28 -16.73
N ASN A 29 10.30 8.30 -16.23
CA ASN A 29 10.13 9.59 -16.89
C ASN A 29 11.16 10.65 -16.43
N GLY A 30 12.14 10.27 -15.60
CA GLY A 30 13.15 11.20 -15.08
C GLY A 30 12.64 12.18 -14.01
N THR A 31 11.42 11.99 -13.48
CA THR A 31 10.82 12.85 -12.45
C THR A 31 11.02 12.27 -11.05
N LEU A 32 12.27 12.26 -10.57
CA LEU A 32 12.65 11.61 -9.30
C LEU A 32 11.89 12.18 -8.08
N ASP A 33 11.67 13.49 -8.02
CA ASP A 33 10.93 14.14 -6.94
C ASP A 33 9.48 13.62 -6.87
N GLN A 34 8.80 13.52 -8.02
CA GLN A 34 7.46 12.98 -8.12
C GLN A 34 7.42 11.47 -7.82
N ALA A 35 8.43 10.72 -8.27
CA ALA A 35 8.54 9.29 -7.99
C ALA A 35 8.52 9.02 -6.48
N ILE A 36 9.31 9.77 -5.71
CA ILE A 36 9.35 9.66 -4.25
C ILE A 36 8.03 10.15 -3.66
N ALA A 37 7.53 11.31 -4.12
CA ALA A 37 6.30 11.91 -3.63
C ALA A 37 5.07 11.01 -3.80
N PHE A 38 5.02 10.13 -4.82
CA PHE A 38 3.91 9.19 -5.02
C PHE A 38 4.16 7.80 -4.42
N ALA A 39 5.40 7.33 -4.39
CA ALA A 39 5.71 6.01 -3.84
C ALA A 39 5.49 5.92 -2.32
N TRP A 40 5.96 6.93 -1.58
CA TRP A 40 5.90 6.94 -0.12
C TRP A 40 4.47 6.92 0.43
N PRO A 41 3.54 7.78 -0.07
CA PRO A 41 2.14 7.74 0.38
C PRO A 41 1.44 6.42 0.07
N GLY A 42 1.71 5.80 -1.09
CA GLY A 42 1.11 4.50 -1.43
C GLY A 42 1.55 3.39 -0.49
N LEU A 43 2.85 3.31 -0.19
CA LEU A 43 3.39 2.36 0.79
C LEU A 43 2.92 2.66 2.22
N GLY A 44 2.89 3.94 2.60
CA GLY A 44 2.41 4.39 3.91
C GLY A 44 0.93 4.04 4.12
N ALA A 45 0.08 4.26 3.12
CA ALA A 45 -1.33 3.89 3.16
C ALA A 45 -1.54 2.38 3.26
N ALA A 46 -0.76 1.59 2.51
CA ALA A 46 -0.80 0.13 2.59
C ALA A 46 -0.43 -0.38 4.00
N LEU A 47 0.60 0.21 4.60
CA LEU A 47 1.06 -0.12 5.95
C LEU A 47 0.03 0.29 7.01
N ALA A 48 -0.51 1.52 6.92
CA ALA A 48 -1.56 1.98 7.82
C ALA A 48 -2.79 1.06 7.78
N LEU A 49 -3.19 0.63 6.58
CA LEU A 49 -4.35 -0.24 6.43
C LEU A 49 -4.12 -1.64 7.04
N ILE A 50 -2.92 -2.21 6.90
CA ILE A 50 -2.65 -3.53 7.47
C ILE A 50 -2.52 -3.50 9.00
N MET A 51 -2.07 -2.38 9.57
CA MET A 51 -1.99 -2.18 11.03
C MET A 51 -3.37 -2.08 11.69
N VAL A 52 -4.38 -1.61 10.95
CA VAL A 52 -5.78 -1.59 11.43
C VAL A 52 -6.45 -2.97 11.35
N MET A 53 -5.80 -3.95 10.70
CA MET A 53 -6.39 -5.27 10.51
C MET A 53 -6.50 -6.04 11.84
N PRO A 54 -7.66 -6.66 12.15
CA PRO A 54 -7.83 -7.42 13.38
C PRO A 54 -6.82 -8.57 13.48
N SER A 55 -6.08 -8.66 14.59
CA SER A 55 -5.18 -9.78 14.88
C SER A 55 -5.99 -11.05 15.16
N ARG A 56 -5.34 -12.22 15.00
CA ARG A 56 -5.94 -13.52 15.37
C ARG A 56 -6.00 -13.76 16.88
N THR A 57 -5.87 -12.73 17.72
CA THR A 57 -5.74 -12.93 19.16
C THR A 57 -7.11 -13.11 19.82
N GLN A 58 -7.77 -14.22 19.52
CA GLN A 58 -8.73 -14.91 20.36
C GLN A 58 -8.55 -16.40 20.03
N ASP A 59 -7.65 -17.04 20.79
CA ASP A 59 -7.68 -18.44 21.25
C ASP A 59 -6.44 -18.68 22.13
#